data_AF-A0A445AQ66-F1
#
_entry.id   AF-A0A445AQ66-F1
#
_cell.length_a   1.000
_cell.length_b   1.000
_cell.length_c   1.000
_cell.angle_alpha   90.00
_cell.angle_beta   90.00
_cell.angle_gamma   90.00
#
_symmetry.space_group_name_H-M   'P 1'
#
loop_
_entity.id
_entity.type
_entity.pdbx_description
1 polymer ?
#
loop_
_entity_poly.entity_id
_entity_poly.type
_entity_poly.pdbx_seq_one_letter_code
_entity_poly.pdbx_strand_id
1 'polypeptide(L)'
;MDAFRATYEHVIRPVNSEEYWKKTGLLAPKPPTIKRPPGRPTKKKRKPNPVEDSPDATKGRRTFMVTFQKCGQSGHNTKTCKGPPRPKPPPKVKKNGQPTATKNTSFAPPSQDEVQVSQTAPQPLPHVKSQLNLL
;
A
#
# COMPACT_ATOMS: atom_id res chain seq x y z
N MET A 1 -1.86 -32.02 8.91
CA MET A 1 -1.24 -31.21 9.98
C MET A 1 0.29 -31.29 9.94
N ASP A 2 0.87 -32.28 9.25
CA ASP A 2 2.32 -32.51 9.21
C ASP A 2 3.10 -31.41 8.48
N ALA A 3 2.59 -30.89 7.36
CA ALA A 3 3.21 -29.76 6.66
C ALA A 3 3.34 -28.49 7.52
N PHE A 4 2.34 -28.24 8.38
CA PHE A 4 2.38 -27.13 9.34
C PHE A 4 3.50 -27.34 10.36
N ARG A 5 3.59 -28.55 10.95
CA ARG A 5 4.64 -28.87 11.93
C ARG A 5 6.04 -28.79 11.32
N ALA A 6 6.24 -29.34 10.12
CA ALA A 6 7.51 -29.28 9.40
C ALA A 6 7.96 -27.85 9.09
N THR A 7 7.01 -26.94 8.82
CA THR A 7 7.31 -25.51 8.54
C THR A 7 7.88 -24.79 9.76
N TYR A 8 7.42 -25.13 10.96
CA TYR A 8 7.78 -24.46 12.21
C TYR A 8 8.64 -25.33 13.14
N GLU A 9 9.10 -26.49 12.68
CA GLU A 9 9.95 -27.40 13.45
C GLU A 9 11.28 -26.75 13.86
N HIS A 10 11.80 -25.86 13.01
CA HIS A 10 13.09 -25.22 13.21
C HIS A 10 12.90 -23.84 13.85
N VAL A 11 13.39 -23.70 15.09
CA VAL A 11 13.34 -22.44 15.83
C VAL A 11 14.76 -21.99 16.18
N ILE A 12 15.04 -20.71 15.97
CA ILE A 12 16.27 -20.08 16.45
C ILE A 12 16.18 -20.00 17.97
N ARG A 13 17.01 -20.77 18.67
CA ARG A 13 17.07 -20.73 20.13
C ARG A 13 17.56 -19.36 20.59
N PRO A 14 17.03 -18.83 21.71
CA PRO A 14 17.55 -17.61 22.29
C PRO A 14 19.02 -17.81 22.67
N VAL A 15 19.80 -16.75 22.49
CA VAL A 15 21.19 -16.69 22.94
C VAL A 15 21.19 -16.16 24.37
N ASN A 16 22.07 -16.69 25.23
CA ASN A 16 22.25 -16.19 26.59
C ASN A 16 22.64 -14.70 26.58
N SER A 17 22.41 -14.00 27.69
CA SER A 17 22.86 -12.61 27.84
C SER A 17 24.39 -12.48 27.71
N GLU A 18 24.84 -11.28 27.38
CA GLU A 18 26.26 -10.94 27.17
C GLU A 18 27.15 -11.31 28.36
N GLU A 19 26.62 -11.27 29.59
CA GLU A 19 27.33 -11.64 30.82
C GLU A 19 27.92 -13.06 30.78
N TYR A 20 27.22 -14.00 30.13
CA TYR A 20 27.66 -15.39 30.01
C TYR A 20 28.60 -15.63 28.82
N TRP A 21 28.88 -14.63 28.00
CA TRP A 21 29.73 -14.78 26.82
C TRP A 21 31.22 -14.77 27.20
N LYS A 22 32.00 -15.65 26.58
CA LYS A 22 33.46 -15.69 26.81
C LYS A 22 34.11 -14.43 26.24
N LYS A 23 34.73 -13.62 27.11
CA LYS A 23 35.51 -12.47 26.69
C LYS A 23 36.71 -12.94 25.88
N THR A 24 36.76 -12.50 24.63
CA THR A 24 37.84 -12.84 23.70
C THR A 24 38.68 -11.59 23.50
N GLY A 25 40.00 -11.65 23.72
CA GLY A 25 40.92 -10.51 23.55
C GLY A 25 41.20 -10.13 22.09
N LEU A 26 40.35 -10.61 21.16
CA LEU A 26 40.44 -10.30 19.75
C LEU A 26 39.79 -8.94 19.47
N LEU A 27 40.23 -8.30 18.39
CA LEU A 27 39.59 -7.09 17.91
C LEU A 27 38.13 -7.37 17.54
N ALA A 28 37.28 -6.39 17.82
CA ALA A 28 35.87 -6.46 17.43
C ALA A 28 35.76 -6.63 15.91
N PRO A 29 34.83 -7.48 15.42
CA PRO A 29 34.61 -7.63 14.00
C PRO A 29 34.16 -6.29 13.41
N LYS A 30 34.62 -5.99 12.18
CA LYS A 30 34.15 -4.82 11.45
C LYS A 30 32.62 -4.92 11.25
N PRO A 31 31.86 -3.84 11.46
CA PRO A 31 30.41 -3.87 11.24
C PRO A 31 30.09 -4.34 9.81
N PRO A 32 29.00 -5.11 9.62
CA PRO A 32 28.59 -5.53 8.30
C PRO A 32 28.28 -4.29 7.45
N THR A 33 28.67 -4.33 6.17
CA THR A 33 28.29 -3.26 5.24
C THR A 33 26.78 -3.34 4.99
N ILE A 34 26.04 -2.38 5.54
CA ILE A 34 24.60 -2.26 5.33
C ILE A 34 24.37 -1.86 3.87
N LYS A 35 23.86 -2.79 3.07
CA LYS A 35 23.43 -2.52 1.69
C LYS A 35 21.95 -2.15 1.70
N ARG A 36 21.58 -1.14 0.90
CA ARG A 36 20.17 -0.88 0.62
C ARG A 36 19.56 -2.14 -0.02
N PRO A 37 18.42 -2.66 0.47
CA PRO A 37 17.79 -3.80 -0.17
C PRO A 37 17.51 -3.44 -1.64
N PRO A 38 17.54 -4.42 -2.56
CA PRO A 38 17.13 -4.18 -3.92
C PRO A 38 15.74 -3.54 -3.90
N GLY A 39 15.64 -2.35 -4.49
CA GLY A 39 14.36 -1.66 -4.59
C GLY A 39 13.36 -2.51 -5.37
N ARG A 40 12.08 -2.10 -5.38
CA ARG A 40 11.07 -2.69 -6.25
C ARG A 40 11.68 -2.84 -7.66
N PRO A 41 11.68 -4.06 -8.24
CA PRO A 41 12.06 -4.23 -9.63
C PRO A 41 11.27 -3.22 -10.45
N THR A 42 11.98 -2.23 -11.02
CA THR A 42 11.36 -1.32 -11.98
C THR A 42 10.81 -2.20 -13.10
N LYS A 43 9.65 -1.83 -13.65
CA LYS A 43 8.96 -2.55 -14.74
C LYS A 43 9.91 -2.63 -15.96
N LYS A 44 10.92 -3.49 -15.93
CA LYS A 44 11.75 -3.85 -17.06
C LYS A 44 11.17 -5.17 -17.57
N LYS A 45 10.78 -5.08 -18.84
CA LYS A 45 9.91 -5.98 -19.59
C LYS A 45 10.22 -7.45 -19.29
N ARG A 46 9.17 -8.25 -19.08
CA ARG A 46 9.26 -9.71 -19.26
C ARG A 46 10.08 -9.96 -20.53
N LYS A 47 11.11 -10.79 -20.47
CA LYS A 47 11.64 -11.37 -21.71
C LYS A 47 10.47 -12.12 -22.33
N PRO A 48 10.06 -11.80 -23.58
CA PRO A 48 9.01 -12.57 -24.22
C PRO A 48 9.47 -14.03 -24.24
N ASN A 49 8.64 -14.91 -23.69
CA ASN A 49 8.78 -16.34 -23.92
C ASN A 49 8.58 -16.53 -25.44
N PRO A 50 9.36 -17.36 -26.15
CA PRO A 50 9.11 -17.61 -27.58
C PRO A 50 7.69 -18.12 -27.88
N VAL A 51 6.97 -18.58 -26.86
CA VAL A 51 5.59 -19.11 -26.89
C VAL A 51 4.53 -18.06 -26.51
N GLU A 52 4.90 -16.87 -26.04
CA GLU A 52 3.91 -15.84 -25.71
C GLU A 52 3.60 -15.02 -26.96
N ASP A 53 2.36 -15.14 -27.44
CA ASP A 53 1.84 -14.33 -28.55
C ASP A 53 2.08 -12.84 -28.28
N SER A 54 2.71 -12.19 -29.26
CA SER A 54 2.89 -10.75 -29.28
C SER A 54 1.54 -10.06 -29.03
N PRO A 55 1.46 -9.02 -28.18
CA PRO A 55 0.22 -8.29 -28.02
C PRO A 55 -0.18 -7.72 -29.37
N ASP A 56 -1.28 -8.24 -29.89
CA ASP A 56 -1.91 -7.91 -31.16
C ASP A 56 -1.84 -6.41 -31.42
N ALA A 57 -0.94 -6.00 -32.33
CA ALA A 57 -0.72 -4.60 -32.71
C ALA A 57 -1.99 -3.94 -33.28
N THR A 58 -3.01 -4.76 -33.55
CA THR A 58 -4.32 -4.42 -34.11
C THR A 58 -5.26 -3.75 -33.09
N LYS A 59 -4.98 -3.78 -31.78
CA LYS A 59 -5.71 -2.93 -30.82
C LYS A 59 -5.19 -1.50 -30.91
N GLY A 60 -5.61 -0.82 -31.98
CA GLY A 60 -5.19 0.54 -32.33
C GLY A 60 -5.27 1.50 -31.14
N ARG A 61 -4.17 2.20 -30.88
CA ARG A 61 -4.16 3.38 -30.01
C ARG A 61 -5.10 4.42 -30.61
N ARG A 62 -6.32 4.51 -30.09
CA ARG A 62 -7.19 5.66 -30.36
C ARG A 62 -6.62 6.86 -29.62
N THR A 63 -5.79 7.63 -30.31
CA THR A 63 -5.46 8.99 -29.88
C THR A 63 -6.67 9.86 -30.19
N PHE A 64 -7.48 10.21 -29.19
CA PHE A 64 -8.50 11.24 -29.38
C PHE A 64 -7.85 12.61 -29.16
N MET A 65 -8.08 13.53 -30.10
CA MET A 65 -7.64 14.90 -29.96
C MET A 65 -8.58 15.62 -28.99
N VAL A 66 -8.01 16.19 -27.93
CA VAL A 66 -8.78 17.02 -26.99
C VAL A 66 -9.02 18.38 -27.61
N THR A 67 -10.28 18.78 -27.74
CA THR A 67 -10.69 20.10 -28.19
C THR A 67 -10.92 21.03 -26.99
N PHE A 68 -10.58 22.30 -27.14
CA PHE A 68 -10.83 23.29 -26.10
C PHE A 68 -12.29 23.78 -26.17
N GLN A 69 -13.01 23.78 -25.04
CA GLN A 69 -14.45 24.04 -25.02
C GLN A 69 -14.86 25.43 -25.55
N LYS A 70 -14.03 26.45 -25.34
CA LYS A 70 -14.36 27.83 -25.74
C LYS A 70 -14.43 27.98 -27.25
N CYS A 71 -13.39 27.57 -27.98
CA CYS A 71 -13.28 27.76 -29.43
C CYS A 71 -13.53 26.49 -30.26
N GLY A 72 -13.59 25.32 -29.61
CA GLY A 72 -13.79 24.02 -30.24
C GLY A 72 -12.58 23.45 -31.00
N GLN A 73 -11.45 24.16 -31.03
CA GLN A 73 -10.24 23.74 -31.74
C GLN A 73 -9.27 23.03 -30.79
N SER A 74 -8.48 22.10 -31.32
CA SER A 74 -7.43 21.38 -30.60
C SER A 74 -6.07 22.08 -30.71
N GLY A 75 -5.10 21.68 -29.88
CA GLY A 75 -3.70 22.12 -30.00
C GLY A 75 -3.33 23.40 -29.23
N HIS A 76 -4.22 23.91 -28.38
CA HIS A 76 -3.93 25.02 -27.48
C HIS A 76 -4.76 24.94 -26.19
N ASN A 77 -4.43 25.77 -25.20
CA ASN A 77 -5.09 25.79 -23.91
C ASN A 77 -5.70 27.18 -23.63
N THR A 78 -6.43 27.34 -22.52
CA THR A 78 -7.16 28.58 -22.16
C THR A 78 -6.28 29.83 -22.27
N LYS A 79 -5.02 29.75 -21.87
CA LYS A 79 -4.07 30.88 -21.88
C LYS A 79 -3.67 31.34 -23.28
N THR A 80 -3.71 30.45 -24.28
CA THR A 80 -3.26 30.71 -25.65
C THR A 80 -4.40 30.71 -26.68
N CYS A 81 -5.64 30.53 -26.23
CA CYS A 81 -6.83 30.55 -27.08
C CYS A 81 -7.11 31.97 -27.60
N LYS A 82 -6.91 32.19 -28.90
CA LYS A 82 -7.28 33.42 -29.61
C LYS A 82 -8.60 33.32 -30.39
N GLY A 83 -9.25 32.15 -30.38
CA GLY A 83 -10.49 31.91 -31.13
C GLY A 83 -11.75 32.48 -30.46
N PRO A 84 -12.78 32.84 -31.23
CA PRO A 84 -14.07 33.27 -30.69
C PRO A 84 -14.80 32.10 -30.00
N PRO A 85 -15.76 32.40 -29.08
CA PRO A 85 -16.60 31.38 -28.48
C PRO A 85 -17.40 30.59 -29.53
N ARG A 86 -17.52 29.27 -29.33
CA ARG A 86 -18.33 28.41 -30.18
C ARG A 86 -19.81 28.83 -30.08
N PRO A 87 -20.56 28.85 -31.21
CA PRO A 87 -22.00 29.05 -31.17
C PRO A 87 -22.66 28.00 -30.26
N LYS A 88 -23.61 28.47 -29.43
CA LYS A 88 -24.39 27.60 -28.54
C LYS A 88 -25.10 26.56 -29.39
N PRO A 89 -24.96 25.25 -29.09
CA PRO A 89 -25.80 24.25 -29.76
C PRO A 89 -27.28 24.57 -29.47
N PRO A 90 -28.20 24.26 -30.40
CA PRO A 90 -29.62 24.44 -30.15
C PRO A 90 -30.04 23.67 -28.89
N PRO A 91 -31.00 24.20 -28.11
CA PRO A 91 -31.46 23.55 -26.88
C PRO A 91 -31.95 22.14 -27.22
N LYS A 92 -31.32 21.13 -26.62
CA LYS A 92 -31.77 19.74 -26.70
C LYS A 92 -33.08 19.63 -25.93
N VAL A 93 -34.20 19.45 -26.65
CA VAL A 93 -35.49 19.11 -26.05
C VAL A 93 -35.33 17.77 -25.33
N LYS A 94 -35.43 17.78 -23.99
CA LYS A 94 -35.44 16.56 -23.19
C LYS A 94 -36.81 15.90 -23.36
N LYS A 95 -36.89 14.79 -24.09
CA LYS A 95 -38.02 13.87 -23.94
C LYS A 95 -37.83 13.14 -22.61
N ASN A 96 -38.72 13.41 -21.64
CA ASN A 96 -38.80 12.67 -20.40
C ASN A 96 -39.29 11.25 -20.70
N GLY A 97 -38.42 10.25 -20.50
CA GLY A 97 -38.75 8.84 -20.60
C GLY A 97 -38.17 8.09 -19.40
N GLN A 98 -39.03 7.92 -18.39
CA GLN A 98 -39.09 6.90 -17.34
C GLN A 98 -37.82 6.17 -16.85
N PRO A 99 -37.52 6.17 -15.53
CA PRO A 99 -36.42 5.41 -14.94
C PRO A 99 -36.79 3.92 -14.82
N THR A 100 -36.00 3.04 -15.43
CA THR A 100 -36.01 1.60 -15.15
C THR A 100 -35.12 1.31 -13.94
N ALA A 101 -35.69 0.59 -12.98
CA ALA A 101 -35.06 0.22 -11.74
C ALA A 101 -33.95 -0.83 -11.95
N THR A 102 -32.76 -0.56 -11.42
CA THR A 102 -31.82 -1.60 -11.00
C THR A 102 -31.28 -1.24 -9.62
N LYS A 103 -31.62 -2.09 -8.66
CA LYS A 103 -31.22 -2.04 -7.25
C LYS A 103 -29.77 -2.48 -7.12
N ASN A 104 -28.90 -1.63 -6.58
CA ASN A 104 -27.59 -2.08 -6.09
C ASN A 104 -27.18 -1.20 -4.90
N THR A 105 -27.50 -1.71 -3.72
CA THR A 105 -27.13 -1.20 -2.40
C THR A 105 -25.63 -0.92 -2.32
N SER A 106 -25.31 0.34 -2.06
CA SER A 106 -24.03 0.83 -1.57
C SER A 106 -23.79 0.34 -0.13
N PHE A 107 -22.76 -0.45 0.07
CA PHE A 107 -22.14 -0.63 1.39
C PHE A 107 -20.97 0.35 1.51
N ALA A 108 -21.19 1.40 2.31
CA ALA A 108 -20.15 2.26 2.85
C ALA A 108 -19.41 1.53 3.98
N PRO A 109 -18.13 1.90 4.26
CA PRO A 109 -17.30 1.26 5.28
C PRO A 109 -17.85 1.50 6.70
N PRO A 110 -17.68 0.54 7.63
CA PRO A 110 -18.14 0.72 9.01
C PRO A 110 -17.34 1.80 9.73
N SER A 111 -18.11 2.68 10.38
CA SER A 111 -17.68 3.66 11.38
C SER A 111 -17.10 2.94 12.60
N GLN A 112 -16.13 3.59 13.23
CA GLN A 112 -15.41 3.12 14.40
C GLN A 112 -16.33 3.15 15.63
N ASP A 113 -16.54 2.01 16.27
CA ASP A 113 -17.03 1.94 17.65
C ASP A 113 -15.84 2.21 18.57
N GLU A 114 -15.83 3.41 19.17
CA GLU A 114 -14.98 3.75 20.31
C GLU A 114 -15.55 3.04 21.54
N VAL A 115 -14.97 1.89 21.91
CA VAL A 115 -15.24 1.25 23.20
C VAL A 115 -14.14 1.69 24.16
N GLN A 116 -14.51 2.60 25.07
CA GLN A 116 -13.65 3.05 26.15
C GLN A 116 -13.43 1.90 27.15
N VAL A 117 -12.33 1.15 27.02
CA VAL A 117 -11.87 0.21 28.04
C VAL A 117 -11.06 0.98 29.07
N SER A 118 -11.66 1.22 30.23
CA SER A 118 -10.97 1.65 31.45
C SER A 118 -9.88 0.63 31.80
N GLN A 119 -8.63 1.05 31.68
CA GLN A 119 -7.49 0.33 32.25
C GLN A 119 -7.18 0.94 33.62
N THR A 120 -7.72 0.30 34.67
CA THR A 120 -7.21 0.50 36.03
C THR A 120 -5.95 -0.36 36.17
N ALA A 121 -4.81 0.29 36.42
CA ALA A 121 -3.55 -0.39 36.66
C ALA A 121 -3.63 -1.24 37.95
N PRO A 122 -3.17 -2.50 37.94
CA PRO A 122 -2.97 -3.23 39.19
C PRO A 122 -1.79 -2.62 39.94
N GLN A 123 -2.08 -2.07 41.12
CA GLN A 123 -1.10 -1.62 42.11
C GLN A 123 -0.16 -2.79 42.48
N PRO A 124 1.17 -2.61 42.54
CA PRO A 124 2.05 -3.62 43.09
C PRO A 124 1.82 -3.74 44.62
N LEU A 125 1.61 -4.97 45.07
CA LEU A 125 1.53 -5.35 46.49
C LEU A 125 2.83 -4.96 47.24
N PRO A 126 2.74 -4.62 48.55
CA PRO A 126 3.88 -4.13 49.31
C PRO A 126 5.00 -5.16 49.40
N HIS A 127 6.22 -4.71 49.11
CA HIS A 127 7.45 -5.46 49.29
C HIS A 127 7.69 -5.70 50.79
N VAL A 128 7.50 -6.95 51.24
CA VAL A 128 7.90 -7.38 52.58
C VAL A 128 9.43 -7.52 52.58
N LYS A 129 10.10 -6.62 53.30
CA LYS A 129 11.55 -6.69 53.53
C LYS A 129 11.83 -7.89 54.44
N SER A 130 12.42 -8.95 53.89
CA SER A 130 13.10 -9.96 54.70
C SER A 130 14.39 -9.35 55.21
N GLN A 131 14.43 -9.00 56.50
CA GLN A 131 15.66 -8.71 57.21
C GLN A 131 16.35 -10.05 57.49
N LEU A 132 17.46 -10.31 56.82
CA LEU A 132 18.43 -11.31 57.26
C LEU A 132 19.19 -10.70 58.44
N ASN A 133 18.86 -11.14 59.65
CA ASN A 133 19.69 -10.89 60.83
C ASN A 133 20.95 -11.75 60.71
N LEU A 134 22.11 -11.08 60.72
CA LEU A 134 23.41 -11.72 60.84
C LEU A 134 23.69 -11.94 62.34
N LEU A 135 23.89 -13.19 62.72
CA LEU A 135 24.58 -13.63 63.94
C LEU A 135 25.60 -14.69 63.52
#